data_AF-A0A0M4GBI0-F1
#
_entry.id   AF-A0A0M4GBI0-F1
#
_cell.length_a   1.000
_cell.length_b   1.000
_cell.length_c   1.000
_cell.angle_alpha   90.00
_cell.angle_beta   90.00
_cell.angle_gamma   90.00
#
_symmetry.space_group_name_H-M   'P 1'
#
loop_
_entity.id
_entity.type
_entity.pdbx_description
1 polymer ?
#
loop_
_entity_poly.entity_id
_entity_poly.type
_entity_poly.pdbx_seq_one_letter_code
_entity_poly.pdbx_strand_id
1 'polypeptide(L)'
;MHLENFENQKVQIKLRNFPAEMTGDVTGIYKPDEWYLAKLVKSENSGIWVENPCYKQTLVRDEDGTAIPEENQIEETCVTHLLIRWEYISSIITFPEKQKTGVDKKAQLIGFRPEFN
;
A
#
# COMPACT_ATOMS: atom_id res chain seq x y z
N MET A 1 17.82 15.14 6.85
CA MET A 1 17.01 13.99 7.31
C MET A 1 16.68 13.16 6.09
N HIS A 2 17.02 11.86 6.09
CA HIS A 2 16.81 10.96 4.94
C HIS A 2 15.59 10.09 5.18
N LEU A 3 14.82 9.80 4.12
CA LEU A 3 13.60 8.99 4.23
C LEU A 3 13.90 7.54 4.66
N GLU A 4 15.07 7.03 4.29
CA GLU A 4 15.63 5.73 4.71
C GLU A 4 15.67 5.56 6.23
N ASN A 5 15.80 6.65 7.00
CA ASN A 5 15.78 6.61 8.46
C ASN A 5 14.40 6.24 9.05
N PHE A 6 13.36 6.17 8.21
CA PHE A 6 11.97 5.88 8.59
C PHE A 6 11.51 4.52 8.07
N GLU A 7 12.40 3.66 7.58
CA GLU A 7 12.05 2.29 7.23
C GLU A 7 11.39 1.57 8.41
N ASN A 8 10.38 0.76 8.09
CA ASN A 8 9.46 0.10 9.01
C ASN A 8 8.57 1.02 9.86
N GLN A 9 8.61 2.34 9.64
CA GLN A 9 7.72 3.29 10.30
C GLN A 9 6.55 3.67 9.40
N LYS A 10 5.46 4.15 10.02
CA LYS A 10 4.32 4.70 9.28
C LYS A 10 4.64 6.11 8.80
N VAL A 11 4.35 6.39 7.53
CA VAL A 11 4.45 7.69 6.89
C VAL A 11 3.09 8.08 6.32
N GLN A 12 2.82 9.38 6.23
CA GLN A 12 1.69 9.88 5.45
C GLN A 12 2.14 10.28 4.06
N ILE A 13 1.40 9.88 3.04
CA ILE A 13 1.71 10.06 1.62
C ILE A 13 0.53 10.77 0.98
N LYS A 14 0.82 11.84 0.25
CA LYS A 14 -0.13 12.49 -0.65
C LYS A 14 0.20 12.08 -2.08
N LEU A 15 -0.75 11.50 -2.78
CA LEU A 15 -0.59 11.15 -4.18
C LEU A 15 -0.93 12.35 -5.08
N ARG A 16 -0.39 12.33 -6.30
CA ARG A 16 -0.73 13.23 -7.41
C ARG A 16 -0.76 12.44 -8.70
N ASN A 17 -1.60 12.86 -9.65
CA ASN A 17 -1.65 12.28 -11.00
C ASN A 17 -1.65 10.74 -11.00
N PHE A 18 -2.31 10.13 -10.01
CA PHE A 18 -2.27 8.68 -9.85
C PHE A 18 -3.13 8.03 -10.96
N PRO A 19 -2.63 7.03 -11.68
CA PRO A 19 -3.34 6.48 -12.82
C PRO A 19 -4.64 5.81 -12.39
N ALA A 20 -5.73 6.04 -13.12
CA ALA A 20 -7.04 5.50 -12.78
C ALA A 20 -7.05 3.97 -12.79
N GLU A 21 -6.31 3.37 -13.72
CA GLU A 21 -6.10 1.92 -13.83
C GLU A 21 -5.36 1.31 -12.66
N MET A 22 -4.65 2.12 -11.87
CA MET A 22 -3.98 1.68 -10.64
C MET A 22 -4.85 1.85 -9.40
N THR A 23 -6.07 2.36 -9.52
CA THR A 23 -7.02 2.46 -8.40
C THR A 23 -7.85 1.18 -8.23
N GLY A 24 -8.29 0.91 -7.00
CA GLY A 24 -9.19 -0.22 -6.70
C GLY A 24 -8.55 -1.32 -5.85
N ASP A 25 -9.17 -2.51 -5.88
CA ASP A 25 -8.90 -3.60 -4.93
C ASP A 25 -7.45 -4.12 -4.99
N VAL A 26 -6.79 -4.03 -6.16
CA VAL A 26 -5.41 -4.50 -6.34
C VAL A 26 -4.40 -3.69 -5.54
N THR A 27 -4.52 -2.35 -5.54
CA THR A 27 -3.59 -1.46 -4.82
C THR A 27 -4.14 -0.97 -3.48
N GLY A 28 -5.45 -1.10 -3.28
CA GLY A 28 -6.17 -0.53 -2.15
C GLY A 28 -6.21 1.00 -2.14
N ILE A 29 -5.92 1.64 -3.28
CA ILE A 29 -5.97 3.09 -3.45
C ILE A 29 -7.28 3.44 -4.18
N TYR A 30 -8.27 3.95 -3.46
CA TYR A 30 -9.59 4.29 -4.02
C TYR A 30 -9.82 5.79 -4.24
N LYS A 31 -9.14 6.62 -3.45
CA LYS A 31 -9.30 8.08 -3.41
C LYS A 31 -7.92 8.73 -3.45
N PRO A 32 -7.25 8.76 -4.62
CA PRO A 32 -5.88 9.24 -4.75
C PRO A 32 -5.71 10.72 -4.36
N ASP A 33 -6.81 11.46 -4.25
CA ASP A 33 -6.88 12.83 -3.75
C ASP A 33 -6.96 12.93 -2.22
N GLU A 34 -6.99 11.84 -1.45
CA GLU A 34 -6.90 11.86 0.02
C GLU A 34 -5.44 11.65 0.49
N TRP A 35 -5.22 11.77 1.81
CA TRP A 35 -3.94 11.42 2.42
C TRP A 35 -3.94 9.93 2.76
N TYR A 36 -2.84 9.25 2.49
CA TYR A 36 -2.67 7.85 2.81
C TYR A 36 -1.67 7.65 3.94
N LEU A 37 -1.94 6.72 4.84
CA LEU A 37 -1.01 6.23 5.83
C LEU A 37 -0.53 4.84 5.40
N ALA A 38 0.78 4.67 5.32
CA ALA A 38 1.39 3.40 4.94
C ALA A 38 2.67 3.15 5.74
N LYS A 39 3.01 1.89 5.94
CA LYS A 39 4.31 1.51 6.50
C LYS A 39 5.35 1.58 5.39
N LEU A 40 6.37 2.42 5.56
CA LEU A 40 7.50 2.50 4.64
C LEU A 40 8.33 1.22 4.77
N VAL A 41 8.47 0.49 3.69
CA VAL A 41 9.34 -0.69 3.62
C VAL A 41 10.75 -0.28 3.25
N LYS A 42 10.87 0.57 2.21
CA LYS A 42 12.15 1.02 1.67
C LYS A 42 11.97 2.30 0.85
N SER A 43 12.99 3.17 0.83
CA SER A 43 13.10 4.27 -0.11
C SER A 43 14.19 3.99 -1.14
N GLU A 44 13.95 4.27 -2.41
CA GLU A 44 14.95 4.08 -3.48
C GLU A 44 14.80 5.10 -4.61
N ASN A 45 15.70 5.04 -5.60
CA ASN A 45 15.76 6.03 -6.68
C ASN A 45 14.46 6.13 -7.50
N SER A 46 13.67 5.05 -7.57
CA SER A 46 12.43 4.99 -8.37
C SER A 46 11.18 5.43 -7.61
N GLY A 47 11.20 5.38 -6.27
CA GLY A 47 10.03 5.63 -5.44
C GLY A 47 10.19 5.14 -4.01
N ILE A 48 9.04 4.86 -3.37
CA ILE A 48 8.99 4.20 -2.07
C ILE A 48 8.25 2.88 -2.17
N TRP A 49 8.75 1.87 -1.48
CA TRP A 49 8.03 0.64 -1.20
C TRP A 49 7.22 0.81 0.07
N VAL A 50 5.95 0.44 0.00
CA VAL A 50 5.03 0.48 1.15
C VAL A 50 4.34 -0.87 1.33
N GLU A 51 3.99 -1.17 2.57
CA GLU A 51 3.19 -2.35 2.89
C GLU A 51 1.74 -2.13 2.40
N ASN A 52 1.23 -3.07 1.60
CA ASN A 52 -0.16 -3.15 1.15
C ASN A 52 -0.80 -4.45 1.69
N PRO A 53 -1.65 -4.36 2.71
CA PRO A 53 -2.22 -5.53 3.39
C PRO A 53 -3.46 -6.14 2.70
N CYS A 54 -3.92 -5.63 1.55
CA CYS A 54 -5.20 -6.03 0.97
C CYS A 54 -5.12 -6.85 -0.32
N TYR A 55 -3.93 -7.24 -0.74
CA TYR A 55 -3.80 -7.95 -1.99
C TYR A 55 -4.44 -9.32 -1.86
N LYS A 56 -5.46 -9.55 -2.69
CA LYS A 56 -6.14 -10.84 -2.82
C LYS A 56 -5.53 -11.57 -3.99
N GLN A 57 -5.04 -12.77 -3.72
CA GLN A 57 -4.55 -13.67 -4.75
C GLN A 57 -5.37 -14.95 -4.74
N THR A 58 -5.70 -15.44 -5.93
CA THR A 58 -6.29 -16.75 -6.10
C THR A 58 -5.18 -17.71 -6.48
N LEU A 59 -4.99 -18.77 -5.68
CA LEU A 59 -4.01 -19.79 -5.98
C LEU A 59 -4.53 -20.65 -7.14
N VAL A 60 -3.94 -20.47 -8.32
CA VAL A 60 -4.31 -21.18 -9.56
C VAL A 60 -3.36 -22.32 -9.91
N ARG A 61 -2.22 -22.40 -9.21
CA ARG A 61 -1.23 -23.47 -9.36
C ARG A 61 -0.72 -23.91 -7.99
N ASP A 62 -0.46 -25.21 -7.85
CA ASP A 62 0.20 -25.77 -6.66
C ASP A 62 1.71 -25.51 -6.67
N GLU A 63 2.41 -25.97 -5.63
CA GLU A 63 3.85 -25.81 -5.45
C GLU A 63 4.68 -26.45 -6.59
N ASP A 64 4.13 -27.48 -7.23
CA ASP A 64 4.75 -28.21 -8.36
C ASP A 64 4.42 -27.57 -9.73
N GLY A 65 3.60 -26.51 -9.75
CA GLY A 65 3.19 -25.79 -10.94
C GLY A 65 1.99 -26.40 -11.67
N THR A 66 1.35 -27.42 -11.11
CA THR A 66 0.12 -28.05 -11.64
C THR A 66 -1.06 -27.12 -11.45
N ALA A 67 -1.96 -27.04 -12.43
CA ALA A 67 -3.15 -26.20 -12.34
C ALA A 67 -4.14 -26.72 -11.28
N ILE A 68 -4.61 -25.83 -10.41
CA ILE A 68 -5.63 -26.14 -9.39
C ILE A 68 -7.02 -26.03 -10.05
N PRO A 69 -7.86 -27.07 -9.97
CA PRO A 69 -9.25 -27.02 -10.44
C PRO A 69 -10.01 -25.86 -9.82
N GLU A 70 -10.90 -25.19 -10.57
CA GLU A 70 -11.59 -23.96 -10.14
C GLU A 70 -12.35 -24.16 -8.81
N GLU A 71 -12.98 -25.31 -8.63
CA GLU A 71 -13.68 -25.69 -7.39
C GLU A 71 -12.78 -25.80 -6.15
N ASN A 72 -11.46 -25.92 -6.37
CA ASN A 72 -10.45 -26.06 -5.32
C ASN A 72 -9.55 -24.82 -5.21
N GLN A 73 -9.78 -23.76 -6.01
CA GLN A 73 -9.02 -22.52 -5.91
C GLN A 73 -9.41 -21.77 -4.65
N ILE A 74 -8.41 -21.32 -3.90
CA ILE A 74 -8.59 -20.60 -2.64
C ILE A 74 -8.15 -19.15 -2.85
N GLU A 75 -9.02 -18.21 -2.46
CA GLU A 75 -8.66 -16.79 -2.35
C GLU A 75 -7.98 -16.55 -1.00
N GLU A 76 -6.77 -16.01 -1.05
CA GLU A 76 -6.02 -15.63 0.14
C GLU A 76 -5.71 -14.15 0.12
N THR A 77 -5.85 -13.50 1.28
CA THR A 77 -5.36 -12.14 1.48
C THR A 77 -3.92 -12.22 1.98
N CYS A 78 -2.99 -11.58 1.28
CA CYS A 78 -1.59 -11.54 1.67
C CYS A 78 -1.08 -10.09 1.79
N VAL A 79 -0.12 -9.92 2.69
CA VAL A 79 0.62 -8.66 2.81
C VAL A 79 1.60 -8.59 1.66
N THR A 80 1.48 -7.55 0.84
CA THR A 80 2.37 -7.31 -0.30
C THR A 80 3.14 -6.02 -0.12
N HIS A 81 4.19 -5.84 -0.91
CA HIS A 81 4.90 -4.57 -1.02
C HIS A 81 4.55 -3.90 -2.34
N LEU A 82 4.07 -2.66 -2.27
CA LEU A 82 3.71 -1.84 -3.43
C LEU A 82 4.75 -0.76 -3.64
N LEU A 83 5.30 -0.65 -4.85
CA LEU A 83 6.14 0.47 -5.25
C LEU A 83 5.26 1.64 -5.70
N ILE A 84 5.37 2.77 -5.02
CA ILE A 84 4.79 4.04 -5.45
C ILE A 84 5.91 4.90 -6.02
N ARG A 85 5.86 5.15 -7.33
CA ARG A 85 6.88 5.94 -8.04
C ARG A 85 6.83 7.41 -7.64
N TRP A 86 7.99 8.08 -7.67
CA TRP A 86 8.10 9.51 -7.31
C TRP A 86 7.20 10.43 -8.13
N GLU A 87 6.93 10.10 -9.40
CA GLU A 87 6.03 10.88 -10.26
C GLU A 87 4.61 10.98 -9.67
N TYR A 88 4.19 9.94 -8.94
CA TYR A 88 2.87 9.84 -8.33
C TYR A 88 2.81 10.36 -6.89
N ILE A 89 3.92 10.80 -6.32
CA ILE A 89 3.99 11.30 -4.95
C ILE A 89 4.07 12.82 -4.99
N SER A 90 3.11 13.47 -4.32
CA SER A 90 3.12 14.92 -4.11
C SER A 90 3.90 15.30 -2.86
N SER A 91 3.74 14.53 -1.78
CA SER A 91 4.35 14.85 -0.48
C SER A 91 4.41 13.62 0.42
N ILE A 92 5.37 13.61 1.33
CA ILE A 92 5.55 12.60 2.37
C ILE A 92 5.74 13.33 3.71
N ILE A 93 5.02 12.90 4.74
CA ILE A 93 5.18 13.36 6.12
C ILE A 93 5.70 12.18 6.95
N THR A 94 6.81 12.41 7.65
CA THR A 94 7.41 11.47 8.59
C THR A 94 7.21 11.94 10.03
N PHE A 95 7.30 11.02 10.99
CA PHE A 95 7.01 11.29 12.41
C PHE A 95 8.21 10.97 13.30
N PRO A 96 9.30 11.77 13.24
CA PRO A 96 10.58 11.45 13.89
C PRO A 96 10.53 11.30 15.41
N GLU A 97 9.58 11.95 16.08
CA GLU A 97 9.50 11.98 17.55
C GLU A 97 8.36 11.13 18.13
N LYS A 98 7.58 10.41 17.30
CA LYS A 98 6.40 9.67 17.77
C LYS A 98 6.56 8.15 17.62
N GLN A 99 6.49 7.44 18.76
CA GLN A 99 6.30 5.98 18.77
C GLN A 99 4.88 5.54 18.40
N LYS A 100 3.89 6.44 18.51
CA LYS A 100 2.48 6.19 18.16
C LYS A 100 2.03 7.23 17.12
N THR A 101 1.75 6.78 15.90
CA THR A 101 1.24 7.64 14.84
C THR A 101 -0.23 7.97 15.08
N GLY A 102 -0.50 9.17 15.57
CA GLY A 102 -1.83 9.77 15.49
C GLY A 102 -2.06 10.21 14.05
N VAL A 103 -3.04 9.60 13.39
CA VAL A 103 -3.41 9.90 12.01
C VAL A 103 -4.42 11.05 12.04
N ASP A 104 -4.30 12.02 11.13
CA ASP A 104 -5.44 12.91 10.84
C ASP A 104 -6.66 12.02 10.54
N LYS A 105 -7.83 12.33 11.13
CA LYS A 105 -9.07 11.54 10.94
C LYS A 105 -9.43 11.34 9.47
N LYS A 106 -8.88 12.16 8.57
CA LYS A 106 -9.08 12.09 7.12
C LYS A 106 -8.09 11.22 6.35
N ALA A 107 -7.06 10.68 6.99
CA ALA A 107 -6.09 9.85 6.26
C ALA A 107 -6.56 8.39 6.17
N GLN A 108 -6.53 7.86 4.96
CA GLN A 108 -6.88 6.49 4.63
C GLN A 108 -5.68 5.58 4.83
N LEU A 109 -5.87 4.34 5.26
CA LEU A 109 -4.78 3.35 5.23
C LEU A 109 -4.67 2.78 3.82
N ILE A 110 -3.45 2.64 3.29
CA ILE A 110 -3.27 1.91 2.03
C ILE A 110 -3.74 0.47 2.25
N GLY A 111 -4.49 -0.05 1.29
CA GLY A 111 -5.01 -1.41 1.35
C GLY A 111 -6.38 -1.53 2.03
N PHE A 112 -6.63 -0.74 3.06
CA PHE A 112 -7.90 -0.87 3.78
C PHE A 112 -8.98 -0.03 3.12
N ARG A 113 -10.13 -0.64 2.86
CA ARG A 113 -11.32 0.13 2.49
C ARG A 113 -11.63 1.10 3.64
N PRO A 114 -11.83 2.40 3.37
CA PRO A 114 -12.48 3.26 4.35
C PRO A 114 -13.78 2.57 4.75
N GLU A 115 -14.01 2.35 6.05
CA GLU A 115 -15.33 1.93 6.52
C GLU A 115 -16.31 3.04 6.11
N PHE A 116 -17.11 2.77 5.06
CA PHE A 116 -18.22 3.63 4.71
C PHE A 116 -19.31 3.36 5.74
N ASN A 117 -19.49 4.31 6.67
CA ASN A 117 -20.76 4.50 7.39
C ASN A 117 -21.78 5.18 6.47
#